data_AF-A0A4R4G3S1-F1
#
_entry.id   AF-A0A4R4G3S1-F1
#
_cell.length_a   1.000
_cell.length_b   1.000
_cell.length_c   1.000
_cell.angle_alpha   90.00
_cell.angle_beta   90.00
_cell.angle_gamma   90.00
#
_symmetry.space_group_name_H-M   'P 1'
#
loop_
_entity.id
_entity.type
_entity.pdbx_description
1 polymer ?
#
loop_
_entity_poly.entity_id
_entity_poly.type
_entity_poly.pdbx_seq_one_letter_code
_entity_poly.pdbx_strand_id
1 'polypeptide(L)'
;MKKTTLSIVAIATIASSLFATPFQTEGKLLAGIQAGAFDTNTYPAVFKISDSSYAIGRAKPNLVSSRMMVRIEQICENNACRDVMGFAVDKDGIIGMKADVQPQNPVKIKQLKAIHDDLKKNASGDEKIKELSNFYGKLLAEATAPVLSIPASDKVGIIVFNNEKINLLDTQKDAK
;
A
#
# COMPACT_ATOMS: atom_id res chain seq x y z
N MET A 1 10.67 -7.60 27.90
CA MET A 1 10.51 -7.09 26.52
C MET A 1 10.51 -8.28 25.57
N LYS A 2 9.43 -8.52 24.83
CA LYS A 2 9.38 -9.59 23.83
C LYS A 2 10.24 -9.19 22.63
N LYS A 3 11.18 -10.04 22.21
CA LYS A 3 12.01 -9.79 21.03
C LYS A 3 11.15 -10.04 19.79
N THR A 4 10.85 -8.99 19.03
CA THR A 4 10.24 -9.13 17.71
C THR A 4 11.34 -9.58 16.75
N THR A 5 11.29 -10.85 16.35
CA THR A 5 12.32 -11.42 15.48
C THR A 5 11.89 -11.30 14.01
N LEU A 6 12.76 -10.73 13.18
CA LEU A 6 12.63 -10.77 11.72
C LEU A 6 12.53 -12.24 11.31
N SER A 7 11.46 -12.62 10.61
CA SER A 7 11.16 -14.04 10.43
C SER A 7 11.07 -14.47 8.99
N ILE A 8 10.65 -13.63 8.06
CA ILE A 8 10.48 -14.07 6.67
C ILE A 8 10.80 -12.90 5.73
N VAL A 9 11.61 -13.19 4.71
CA VAL A 9 11.87 -12.30 3.57
C VAL A 9 11.41 -13.00 2.30
N ALA A 10 10.52 -12.36 1.54
CA ALA A 10 10.02 -12.86 0.26
C ALA A 10 10.24 -11.83 -0.84
N ILE A 11 10.38 -12.28 -2.09
CA ILE A 11 10.30 -11.41 -3.25
C ILE A 11 8.92 -11.62 -3.86
N ALA A 12 8.21 -10.53 -4.14
CA ALA A 12 6.89 -10.55 -4.72
C ALA A 12 6.81 -9.64 -5.95
N THR A 13 5.75 -9.82 -6.73
CA THR A 13 5.43 -8.99 -7.89
C THR A 13 4.03 -8.43 -7.76
N ILE A 14 3.92 -7.12 -7.96
CA ILE A 14 2.66 -6.41 -7.82
C ILE A 14 1.68 -6.85 -8.92
N ALA A 15 0.49 -7.29 -8.53
CA ALA A 15 -0.52 -7.77 -9.46
C ALA A 15 -1.23 -6.64 -10.23
N SER A 16 -1.39 -5.47 -9.61
CA SER A 16 -2.08 -4.32 -10.20
C SER A 16 -1.43 -3.01 -9.81
N SER A 17 -1.38 -2.05 -10.74
CA SER A 17 -0.81 -0.73 -10.49
C SER A 17 -1.46 -0.08 -9.26
N LEU A 18 -0.64 0.50 -8.41
CA LEU A 18 -1.08 1.24 -7.24
C LEU A 18 -1.03 2.73 -7.54
N PHE A 19 -2.14 3.41 -7.27
CA PHE A 19 -2.25 4.85 -7.33
C PHE A 19 -2.70 5.36 -5.97
N ALA A 20 -2.05 6.40 -5.46
CA ALA A 20 -2.46 7.02 -4.21
C ALA A 20 -2.27 8.53 -4.26
N THR A 21 -3.31 9.26 -3.86
CA THR A 21 -3.26 10.69 -3.54
C THR A 21 -3.14 10.87 -2.02
N PRO A 22 -2.62 11.99 -1.51
CA PRO A 22 -2.58 12.25 -0.06
C PRO A 22 -3.97 12.33 0.59
N PHE A 23 -5.03 12.44 -0.21
CA PHE A 23 -6.42 12.51 0.26
C PHE A 23 -7.15 11.16 0.20
N GLN A 24 -6.61 10.17 -0.52
CA GLN A 24 -7.17 8.82 -0.56
C GLN A 24 -6.88 8.04 0.72
N THR A 25 -7.93 7.40 1.24
CA THR A 25 -7.84 6.36 2.26
C THR A 25 -7.25 5.09 1.64
N GLU A 26 -6.01 4.78 2.02
CA GLU A 26 -5.27 3.51 1.86
C GLU A 26 -5.60 2.66 0.61
N GLY A 27 -4.68 2.60 -0.36
CA GLY A 27 -4.78 1.68 -1.50
C GLY A 27 -4.54 0.22 -1.07
N LYS A 28 -5.17 -0.75 -1.74
CA LYS A 28 -4.92 -2.18 -1.50
C LYS A 28 -3.80 -2.69 -2.42
N LEU A 29 -2.74 -3.25 -1.84
CA LEU A 29 -1.71 -4.00 -2.57
C LEU A 29 -2.10 -5.47 -2.64
N LEU A 30 -1.96 -6.05 -3.84
CA LEU A 30 -1.90 -7.49 -4.06
C LEU A 30 -0.58 -7.80 -4.74
N ALA A 31 0.19 -8.75 -4.19
CA ALA A 31 1.48 -9.14 -4.76
C ALA A 31 1.67 -10.65 -4.73
N GLY A 32 1.95 -11.27 -5.87
CA GLY A 32 2.26 -12.70 -5.97
C GLY A 32 3.69 -12.98 -5.52
N ILE A 33 3.90 -13.97 -4.66
CA ILE A 33 5.23 -14.36 -4.19
C ILE A 33 5.96 -15.08 -5.32
N GLN A 34 7.16 -14.62 -5.69
CA GLN A 34 7.94 -15.22 -6.79
C GLN A 34 9.02 -16.18 -6.32
N ALA A 35 9.50 -16.00 -5.10
CA ALA A 35 10.51 -16.86 -4.51
C ALA A 35 10.03 -17.24 -3.11
N GLY A 36 10.01 -18.55 -2.84
CA GLY A 36 9.63 -19.08 -1.54
C GLY A 36 10.43 -18.43 -0.43
N ALA A 37 9.78 -18.21 0.70
CA ALA A 37 10.32 -17.42 1.79
C ALA A 37 10.73 -18.30 2.96
N PHE A 38 11.90 -18.00 3.53
CA PHE A 38 12.56 -18.83 4.54
C PHE A 38 12.42 -18.25 5.94
N ASP A 39 12.26 -19.12 6.94
CA ASP A 39 12.48 -18.73 8.32
C ASP A 39 13.98 -18.63 8.62
N THR A 40 14.46 -17.43 8.88
CA THR A 40 15.87 -17.18 9.21
C THR A 40 16.24 -17.60 10.64
N ASN A 41 15.26 -17.95 11.48
CA ASN A 41 15.47 -18.31 12.89
C ASN A 41 15.45 -19.82 13.14
N THR A 42 15.08 -20.61 12.14
CA THR A 42 15.07 -22.08 12.24
C THR A 42 16.17 -22.61 11.34
N TYR A 43 17.05 -23.48 11.87
CA TYR A 43 18.04 -24.18 11.06
C TYR A 43 17.75 -25.70 11.07
N PRO A 44 17.66 -26.37 9.90
CA PRO A 44 17.73 -25.78 8.55
C PRO A 44 16.57 -24.82 8.27
N ALA A 45 16.81 -23.83 7.41
CA ALA A 45 15.82 -22.82 7.04
C ALA A 45 14.56 -23.49 6.48
N VAL A 46 13.45 -23.39 7.22
CA VAL A 46 12.19 -23.99 6.81
C VAL A 46 11.49 -23.05 5.83
N PHE A 47 11.17 -23.57 4.63
CA PHE A 47 10.28 -22.89 3.70
C PHE A 47 8.91 -22.71 4.36
N LYS A 48 8.51 -21.46 4.58
CA LYS A 48 7.22 -21.11 5.23
C LYS A 48 6.19 -20.52 4.27
N ILE A 49 6.60 -20.16 3.06
CA ILE A 49 5.75 -19.56 2.04
C ILE A 49 6.20 -20.11 0.68
N SER A 50 5.28 -20.69 -0.07
CA SER A 50 5.54 -21.12 -1.45
C SER A 50 5.45 -19.95 -2.45
N ASP A 51 5.97 -20.17 -3.65
CA ASP A 51 5.81 -19.27 -4.81
C ASP A 51 4.37 -19.27 -5.38
N SER A 52 3.49 -20.16 -4.92
CA SER A 52 2.05 -20.09 -5.22
C SER A 52 1.29 -19.12 -4.31
N SER A 53 1.96 -18.55 -3.31
CA SER A 53 1.34 -17.65 -2.33
C SER A 53 1.19 -16.23 -2.88
N TYR A 54 0.30 -15.44 -2.28
CA TYR A 54 0.20 -14.00 -2.52
C TYR A 54 0.03 -13.21 -1.22
N ALA A 55 0.50 -11.97 -1.22
CA ALA A 55 0.40 -11.05 -0.09
C ALA A 55 -0.67 -9.99 -0.34
N ILE A 56 -1.39 -9.63 0.72
CA ILE A 56 -2.36 -8.54 0.75
C ILE A 56 -1.83 -7.47 1.70
N GLY A 57 -1.85 -6.22 1.25
CA GLY A 57 -1.40 -5.09 2.06
C GLY A 57 -2.22 -3.83 1.85
N ARG A 58 -1.99 -2.85 2.74
CA ARG A 58 -2.53 -1.49 2.64
C ARG A 58 -1.40 -0.50 2.41
N ALA A 59 -1.58 0.35 1.41
CA ALA A 59 -0.62 1.27 0.87
C ALA A 59 -1.03 2.71 1.20
N LYS A 60 -0.12 3.47 1.80
CA LYS A 60 -0.30 4.87 2.13
C LYS A 60 0.80 5.71 1.48
N PRO A 61 0.48 6.81 0.78
CA PRO A 61 1.48 7.64 0.16
C PRO A 61 2.27 8.42 1.22
N ASN A 62 3.59 8.49 1.05
CA ASN A 62 4.48 9.40 1.75
C ASN A 62 5.14 10.32 0.72
N LEU A 63 4.55 11.52 0.57
CA LEU A 63 4.99 12.50 -0.41
C LEU A 63 6.35 13.12 -0.10
N VAL A 64 6.74 13.18 1.19
CA VAL A 64 8.03 13.77 1.59
C VAL A 64 9.21 12.95 1.05
N SER A 65 9.05 11.62 1.03
CA SER A 65 10.07 10.71 0.52
C SER A 65 9.80 10.19 -0.89
N SER A 66 8.69 10.57 -1.52
CA SER A 66 8.21 10.01 -2.80
C SER A 66 8.11 8.47 -2.75
N ARG A 67 7.56 7.94 -1.65
CA ARG A 67 7.43 6.50 -1.43
C ARG A 67 6.00 6.11 -1.06
N MET A 68 5.62 4.90 -1.43
CA MET A 68 4.41 4.25 -0.95
C MET A 68 4.76 3.39 0.26
N MET A 69 4.26 3.75 1.43
CA MET A 69 4.39 2.93 2.63
C MET A 69 3.36 1.81 2.57
N VAL A 70 3.81 0.56 2.43
CA VAL A 70 2.89 -0.57 2.34
C VAL A 70 3.06 -1.48 3.53
N ARG A 71 1.99 -1.61 4.32
CA ARG A 71 1.86 -2.59 5.39
C ARG A 71 1.29 -3.87 4.80
N ILE A 72 1.98 -4.99 4.99
CA ILE A 72 1.47 -6.31 4.64
C ILE A 72 0.70 -6.85 5.84
N GLU A 73 -0.52 -7.30 5.56
CA GLU A 73 -1.49 -7.68 6.58
C GLU A 73 -1.84 -9.14 6.50
N GLN A 74 -1.82 -9.72 5.29
CA GLN A 74 -2.14 -11.12 5.09
C GLN A 74 -1.22 -11.75 4.05
N ILE A 75 -0.98 -13.05 4.22
CA ILE A 75 -0.38 -13.91 3.21
C ILE A 75 -1.34 -15.07 2.98
N CYS A 76 -1.65 -15.33 1.73
CA CYS A 76 -2.64 -16.32 1.35
C CYS A 76 -2.00 -17.38 0.43
N GLU A 77 -2.39 -18.63 0.63
CA GLU A 77 -1.94 -19.80 -0.12
C GLU A 77 -3.11 -20.78 -0.21
N ASN A 78 -3.41 -21.31 -1.39
CA ASN A 78 -4.50 -22.29 -1.60
C ASN A 78 -5.85 -21.87 -0.97
N ASN A 79 -6.23 -20.58 -1.14
CA ASN A 79 -7.43 -19.95 -0.56
C ASN A 79 -7.46 -19.84 0.97
N ALA A 80 -6.39 -20.20 1.68
CA ALA A 80 -6.23 -19.95 3.10
C ALA A 80 -5.37 -18.71 3.32
N CYS A 81 -5.86 -17.74 4.09
CA CYS A 81 -5.12 -16.53 4.44
C CYS A 81 -4.70 -16.55 5.90
N ARG A 82 -3.49 -16.08 6.17
CA ARG A 82 -2.96 -15.89 7.52
C ARG A 82 -2.64 -14.43 7.76
N ASP A 83 -3.06 -13.92 8.90
CA ASP A 83 -2.72 -12.55 9.32
C ASP A 83 -1.25 -12.46 9.69
N VAL A 84 -0.62 -11.40 9.22
CA VAL A 84 0.80 -11.11 9.44
C VAL A 84 1.02 -9.64 9.76
N MET A 85 2.17 -9.35 10.35
CA MET A 85 2.66 -7.98 10.43
C MET A 85 3.92 -7.87 9.57
N GLY A 86 3.79 -7.22 8.42
CA GLY A 86 4.91 -7.02 7.52
C GLY A 86 4.92 -5.66 6.84
N PHE A 87 5.98 -5.42 6.09
CA PHE A 87 6.15 -4.23 5.28
C PHE A 87 6.75 -4.58 3.93
N ALA A 88 6.35 -3.84 2.91
CA ALA A 88 7.03 -3.86 1.63
C ALA A 88 8.31 -3.00 1.70
N VAL A 89 9.37 -3.48 1.06
CA VAL A 89 10.65 -2.79 0.93
C VAL A 89 11.05 -2.72 -0.55
N ASP A 90 11.77 -1.68 -0.92
CA ASP A 90 12.34 -1.58 -2.27
C ASP A 90 13.53 -2.53 -2.47
N LYS A 91 14.10 -2.51 -3.68
CA LYS A 91 15.28 -3.30 -4.05
C LYS A 91 16.52 -3.03 -3.19
N ASP A 92 16.57 -1.87 -2.53
CA ASP A 92 17.68 -1.44 -1.68
C ASP A 92 17.42 -1.85 -0.20
N GLY A 93 16.31 -2.54 0.08
CA GLY A 93 15.91 -2.98 1.42
C GLY A 93 15.28 -1.87 2.28
N ILE A 94 14.98 -0.71 1.71
CA ILE A 94 14.41 0.42 2.44
C ILE A 94 12.89 0.27 2.52
N ILE A 95 12.32 0.52 3.70
CA ILE A 95 10.86 0.44 3.93
C ILE A 95 10.10 1.40 3.02
N GLY A 96 9.01 0.86 2.45
CA GLY A 96 8.20 1.54 1.45
C GLY A 96 8.79 1.36 0.05
N MET A 97 7.94 1.56 -0.95
CA MET A 97 8.29 1.36 -2.34
C MET A 97 8.53 2.72 -3.00
N LYS A 98 9.59 2.87 -3.80
CA LYS A 98 9.76 4.09 -4.62
C LYS A 98 8.58 4.19 -5.58
N ALA A 99 7.99 5.36 -5.67
CA ALA A 99 6.84 5.61 -6.53
C ALA A 99 7.12 6.80 -7.43
N ASP A 100 6.64 6.74 -8.66
CA ASP A 100 6.71 7.86 -9.58
C ASP A 100 5.68 8.91 -9.18
N VAL A 101 6.11 10.18 -9.16
CA VAL A 101 5.22 11.31 -8.96
C VAL A 101 4.60 11.66 -10.31
N GLN A 102 3.35 11.26 -10.51
CA GLN A 102 2.63 11.58 -11.72
C GLN A 102 2.27 13.08 -11.72
N PRO A 103 2.59 13.80 -12.80
CA PRO A 103 2.18 15.19 -12.93
C PRO A 103 0.65 15.27 -13.05
N GLN A 104 0.10 16.31 -12.42
CA GLN A 104 -1.31 16.66 -12.50
C GLN A 104 -1.77 16.86 -13.95
N ASN A 105 -3.05 16.61 -14.25
CA ASN A 105 -3.63 17.08 -15.51
C ASN A 105 -3.84 18.60 -15.46
N PRO A 106 -3.05 19.41 -16.19
CA PRO A 106 -3.09 20.87 -16.06
C PRO A 106 -4.40 21.48 -16.57
N VAL A 107 -5.11 20.78 -17.47
CA VAL A 107 -6.40 21.25 -18.03
C VAL A 107 -7.50 21.16 -16.97
N LYS A 108 -7.58 20.03 -16.25
CA LYS A 108 -8.56 19.84 -15.16
C LYS A 108 -8.34 20.84 -14.02
N ILE A 109 -7.08 21.11 -13.67
CA ILE A 109 -6.75 22.13 -12.66
C ILE A 109 -7.22 23.51 -13.09
N LYS A 110 -6.93 23.91 -14.34
CA LYS A 110 -7.36 25.23 -14.84
C LYS A 110 -8.87 25.40 -14.80
N GLN A 111 -9.63 24.36 -15.18
CA GLN A 111 -11.09 24.37 -15.14
C GLN A 111 -11.63 24.49 -13.70
N LEU A 112 -11.12 23.68 -12.77
CA LEU A 112 -11.54 23.73 -11.37
C LEU A 112 -11.18 25.06 -10.70
N LYS A 113 -10.02 25.64 -11.04
CA LYS A 113 -9.61 26.96 -10.54
C LYS A 113 -10.51 28.07 -11.06
N ALA A 114 -10.86 28.05 -12.35
CA ALA A 114 -11.79 29.02 -12.92
C ALA A 114 -13.17 28.97 -12.23
N ILE A 115 -13.70 27.77 -12.01
CA ILE A 115 -14.97 27.58 -11.29
C ILE A 115 -14.88 28.09 -9.84
N HIS A 116 -13.78 27.78 -9.13
CA HIS A 116 -13.57 28.27 -7.76
C HIS A 116 -13.50 29.80 -7.69
N ASP A 117 -12.74 30.43 -8.60
CA ASP A 117 -12.58 31.88 -8.65
C ASP A 117 -13.90 32.59 -9.02
N ASP A 118 -14.67 32.03 -9.96
CA ASP A 118 -16.00 32.53 -10.34
C ASP A 118 -16.99 32.41 -9.18
N LEU A 119 -17.00 31.28 -8.47
CA LEU A 119 -17.83 31.11 -7.27
C LEU A 119 -17.43 32.09 -6.18
N LYS A 120 -16.13 32.28 -5.92
CA LYS A 120 -15.65 33.21 -4.88
C LYS A 120 -16.00 34.67 -5.19
N LYS A 121 -15.95 35.07 -6.47
CA LYS A 121 -16.31 36.43 -6.91
C LYS A 121 -17.81 36.68 -6.88
N ASN A 122 -18.61 35.68 -7.24
CA ASN A 122 -20.07 35.80 -7.31
C ASN A 122 -20.78 35.39 -6.01
N ALA A 123 -20.04 34.93 -4.99
CA ALA A 123 -20.55 34.59 -3.68
C ALA A 123 -20.86 35.83 -2.84
N SER A 124 -22.02 36.45 -3.07
CA SER A 124 -22.59 37.43 -2.15
C SER A 124 -23.75 36.82 -1.37
N GLY A 125 -23.56 36.57 -0.07
CA GLY A 125 -24.67 36.68 0.89
C GLY A 125 -25.26 35.43 1.54
N ASP A 126 -24.76 34.22 1.33
CA ASP A 126 -25.37 33.03 1.97
C ASP A 126 -24.33 32.03 2.52
N GLU A 127 -24.60 31.45 3.69
CA GLU A 127 -23.78 30.39 4.30
C GLU A 127 -23.59 29.20 3.35
N LYS A 128 -24.62 28.89 2.55
CA LYS A 128 -24.59 27.85 1.51
C LYS A 128 -23.52 28.10 0.44
N ILE A 129 -23.22 29.36 0.12
CA ILE A 129 -22.21 29.69 -0.89
C ILE A 129 -20.79 29.59 -0.29
N LYS A 130 -20.62 29.89 1.01
CA LYS A 130 -19.35 29.62 1.73
C LYS A 130 -19.08 28.13 1.78
N GLU A 131 -20.09 27.31 2.07
CA GLU A 131 -19.97 25.85 2.05
C GLU A 131 -19.60 25.33 0.66
N LEU A 132 -20.24 25.84 -0.39
CA LEU A 132 -19.93 25.47 -1.78
C LEU A 132 -18.49 25.85 -2.15
N SER A 133 -18.06 27.07 -1.83
CA SER A 133 -16.69 27.54 -2.08
C SER A 133 -15.65 26.70 -1.34
N ASN A 134 -15.91 26.34 -0.08
CA ASN A 134 -15.06 25.45 0.70
C ASN A 134 -15.01 24.03 0.12
N PHE A 135 -16.15 23.50 -0.33
CA PHE A 135 -16.22 22.20 -1.01
C PHE A 135 -15.40 22.19 -2.30
N TYR A 136 -15.53 23.23 -3.13
CA TYR A 136 -14.73 23.39 -4.35
C TYR A 136 -13.24 23.59 -4.04
N GLY A 137 -12.90 24.31 -2.97
CA GLY A 137 -11.51 24.44 -2.51
C GLY A 137 -10.89 23.08 -2.15
N LYS A 138 -11.66 22.20 -1.48
CA LYS A 138 -11.23 20.82 -1.19
C LYS A 138 -11.07 20.00 -2.47
N LEU A 139 -12.02 20.07 -3.40
CA LEU A 139 -11.94 19.42 -4.71
C LEU A 139 -10.73 19.88 -5.51
N LEU A 140 -10.44 21.18 -5.51
CA LEU A 140 -9.27 21.73 -6.18
C LEU A 140 -7.98 21.25 -5.51
N ALA A 141 -7.92 21.21 -4.18
CA ALA A 141 -6.78 20.68 -3.45
C ALA A 141 -6.54 19.20 -3.76
N GLU A 142 -7.60 18.39 -3.83
CA GLU A 142 -7.53 16.98 -4.18
C GLU A 142 -7.11 16.76 -5.65
N ALA A 143 -7.68 17.55 -6.56
CA ALA A 143 -7.35 17.51 -7.98
C ALA A 143 -6.01 18.16 -8.34
N THR A 144 -5.31 18.77 -7.36
CA THR A 144 -3.95 19.32 -7.48
C THR A 144 -2.93 18.54 -6.66
N ALA A 145 -3.36 17.45 -5.99
CA ALA A 145 -2.54 16.66 -5.10
C ALA A 145 -1.67 15.66 -5.87
N PRO A 146 -0.33 15.66 -5.69
CA PRO A 146 0.54 14.77 -6.46
C PRO A 146 0.11 13.31 -6.26
N VAL A 147 0.05 12.57 -7.38
CA VAL A 147 -0.32 11.16 -7.38
C VAL A 147 0.95 10.34 -7.39
N LEU A 148 1.12 9.48 -6.39
CA LEU A 148 2.17 8.47 -6.43
C LEU A 148 1.65 7.26 -7.19
N SER A 149 2.40 6.81 -8.19
CA SER A 149 2.11 5.58 -8.93
C SER A 149 3.22 4.55 -8.78
N ILE A 150 2.82 3.29 -8.62
CA ILE A 150 3.71 2.15 -8.76
C ILE A 150 3.09 1.24 -9.83
N PRO A 151 3.84 0.89 -10.89
CA PRO A 151 3.31 0.06 -11.96
C PRO A 151 3.06 -1.38 -11.49
N ALA A 152 2.10 -2.05 -12.14
CA ALA A 152 1.98 -3.50 -12.05
C ALA A 152 3.28 -4.16 -12.53
N SER A 153 3.54 -5.39 -12.08
CA SER A 153 4.74 -6.17 -12.40
C SER A 153 6.04 -5.70 -11.74
N ASP A 154 6.02 -4.61 -10.97
CA ASP A 154 7.18 -4.22 -10.18
C ASP A 154 7.52 -5.27 -9.13
N LYS A 155 8.82 -5.51 -8.97
CA LYS A 155 9.36 -6.42 -7.95
C LYS A 155 9.50 -5.69 -6.63
N VAL A 156 9.10 -6.36 -5.56
CA VAL A 156 9.10 -5.81 -4.22
C VAL A 156 9.60 -6.84 -3.22
N GLY A 157 10.40 -6.40 -2.25
CA GLY A 157 10.74 -7.22 -1.09
C GLY A 157 9.61 -7.15 -0.07
N ILE A 158 9.27 -8.27 0.55
CA ILE A 158 8.33 -8.33 1.66
C ILE A 158 9.06 -8.84 2.89
N ILE A 159 8.99 -8.05 3.95
CA ILE A 159 9.52 -8.40 5.26
C ILE A 159 8.35 -8.67 6.20
N VAL A 160 8.35 -9.84 6.85
CA VAL A 160 7.34 -10.23 7.84
C VAL A 160 7.98 -10.47 9.20
N PHE A 161 7.36 -9.92 10.22
CA PHE A 161 7.74 -10.09 11.62
C PHE A 161 6.85 -11.15 12.28
N ASN A 162 7.45 -12.12 12.98
CA ASN A 162 6.68 -12.98 13.87
C ASN A 162 6.24 -12.17 15.08
N ASN A 163 4.95 -12.18 15.36
CA ASN A 163 4.51 -12.26 16.75
C ASN A 163 4.48 -13.76 17.10
N GLU A 164 4.92 -14.14 18.29
CA GLU A 164 5.01 -15.53 18.82
C GLU A 164 3.68 -16.33 18.82
N LYS A 165 2.66 -15.93 18.06
CA LYS A 165 1.35 -16.59 17.93
C LYS A 165 1.06 -17.14 16.52
N ILE A 166 2.03 -17.23 15.61
CA ILE A 166 1.82 -18.01 14.39
C ILE A 166 1.98 -19.50 14.74
N ASN A 167 0.92 -20.10 15.30
CA ASN A 167 0.81 -21.55 15.43
C ASN A 167 0.76 -22.15 14.02
N LEU A 168 1.92 -22.59 13.51
CA LEU A 168 2.08 -23.26 12.23
C LEU A 168 1.81 -24.77 12.31
N LEU A 169 0.94 -25.20 13.22
CA LEU A 169 0.58 -26.61 13.38
C LEU A 169 -0.91 -26.70 13.66
N ASP A 170 -1.69 -26.93 12.60
CA ASP A 170 -2.93 -27.76 12.65
C ASP A 170 -3.38 -28.16 11.23
N THR A 171 -2.42 -28.55 10.38
CA THR A 171 -2.74 -29.24 9.11
C THR A 171 -1.85 -30.46 8.92
N GLN A 172 -1.77 -31.35 9.91
CA GLN A 172 -1.54 -32.78 9.70
C GLN A 172 -2.00 -33.58 10.93
N LYS A 173 -3.27 -34.01 10.95
CA LYS A 173 -3.74 -35.31 11.46
C LYS A 173 -5.27 -35.34 11.39
N ASP A 174 -5.77 -35.64 10.20
CA ASP A 174 -7.02 -36.38 9.99
C ASP A 174 -6.95 -36.99 8.58
N ALA A 175 -6.00 -37.91 8.43
CA ALA A 175 -5.92 -38.83 7.32
C ALA A 175 -5.27 -40.13 7.83
N LYS A 176 -6.04 -40.88 8.64
CA LYS A 176 -6.11 -42.35 8.67
C LYS A 176 -7.12 -42.81 9.69
#